data_AF-A0A7S0C666-F1
#
_entry.id   AF-A0A7S0C666-F1
#
_cell.length_a   1.000
_cell.length_b   1.000
_cell.length_c   1.000
_cell.angle_alpha   90.00
_cell.angle_beta   90.00
_cell.angle_gamma   90.00
#
_symmetry.space_group_name_H-M   'P 1'
#
loop_
_entity.id
_entity.type
_entity.pdbx_description
1 polymer ?
#
loop_
_entity_poly.entity_id
_entity_poly.type
_entity_poly.pdbx_seq_one_letter_code
_entity_poly.pdbx_strand_id
1 'polypeptide(L)'
;LFPKELGFIPIGHPDTMMSKESVRRAVEEFRVMPTDIIVSTFAKTGTTLVIWICHLLRTGGNDDLDFEFLYDVVPWPLASWDMGYDPNINGSQLFPRVFKSHLRMASVYRGCKYIVTIRDPGKTAISFYNFLIAKGVP
;
A
#
# COMPACT_ATOMS: atom_id res chain seq x y z
N LEU A 1 22.69 -12.53 12.57
CA LEU A 1 21.85 -13.73 12.61
C LEU A 1 20.40 -13.30 12.42
N PHE A 2 19.93 -13.22 11.18
CA PHE A 2 18.50 -13.03 10.92
C PHE A 2 17.83 -14.41 10.92
N PRO A 3 16.62 -14.55 11.52
CA PRO A 3 15.93 -15.83 11.54
C PRO A 3 15.61 -16.30 10.12
N LYS A 4 15.69 -17.62 9.88
CA LYS A 4 15.37 -18.25 8.59
C LYS A 4 13.91 -18.00 8.16
N GLU A 5 13.03 -17.83 9.14
CA GLU A 5 11.65 -17.37 8.93
C GLU A 5 11.29 -16.30 9.95
N LEU A 6 10.74 -15.18 9.48
CA LEU A 6 10.09 -14.21 10.35
C LEU A 6 8.70 -14.76 10.69
N GLY A 7 8.41 -14.94 11.97
CA GLY A 7 7.08 -15.32 12.45
C GLY A 7 6.03 -14.38 11.88
N PHE A 8 4.91 -14.94 11.40
CA PHE A 8 3.79 -14.12 10.95
C PHE A 8 3.19 -13.40 12.15
N ILE A 9 3.22 -12.07 12.10
CA ILE A 9 2.49 -11.26 13.06
C ILE A 9 1.16 -10.92 12.38
N PRO A 10 0.00 -11.19 13.01
CA PRO A 10 -1.28 -10.75 12.48
C PRO A 10 -1.21 -9.27 12.13
N ILE A 11 -1.92 -8.86 11.08
CA ILE A 11 -2.10 -7.44 10.77
C ILE A 11 -2.79 -6.80 11.97
N GLY A 12 -2.00 -6.16 12.83
CA GLY A 12 -2.49 -5.31 13.90
C GLY A 12 -2.95 -3.98 13.30
N HIS A 13 -3.94 -3.35 13.93
CA HIS A 13 -4.55 -2.09 13.50
C HIS A 13 -3.45 -1.05 13.20
N PRO A 14 -3.10 -0.83 11.93
CA PRO A 14 -2.02 0.06 11.57
C PRO A 14 -2.68 1.42 11.35
N ASP A 15 -2.28 2.37 12.19
CA ASP A 15 -2.62 3.78 12.04
C ASP A 15 -4.09 4.14 12.37
N THR A 16 -4.27 5.26 13.05
CA THR A 16 -5.57 5.86 13.44
C THR A 16 -6.40 6.37 12.24
N MET A 17 -5.98 6.06 11.01
CA MET A 17 -6.46 6.69 9.78
C MET A 17 -7.53 5.87 9.05
N MET A 18 -7.67 4.58 9.38
CA MET A 18 -8.65 3.68 8.75
C MET A 18 -9.65 3.16 9.78
N SER A 19 -10.89 2.91 9.36
CA SER A 19 -11.89 2.32 10.23
C SER A 19 -11.51 0.89 10.62
N LYS A 20 -11.98 0.45 11.80
CA LYS A 20 -11.81 -0.95 12.24
C LYS A 20 -12.40 -1.93 11.23
N GLU A 21 -13.48 -1.54 10.56
CA GLU A 21 -14.16 -2.40 9.60
C GLU A 21 -13.33 -2.56 8.31
N SER A 22 -12.84 -1.47 7.72
CA SER A 22 -11.97 -1.57 6.54
C SER A 22 -10.71 -2.38 6.84
N VAL A 23 -10.13 -2.19 8.03
CA VAL A 23 -8.99 -3.02 8.47
C VAL A 23 -9.39 -4.49 8.61
N ARG A 24 -10.51 -4.82 9.26
CA ARG A 24 -11.01 -6.20 9.38
C ARG A 24 -11.16 -6.85 8.01
N ARG A 25 -11.84 -6.20 7.08
CA ARG A 25 -12.05 -6.70 5.71
C ARG A 25 -10.74 -6.86 4.95
N ALA A 26 -9.81 -5.92 5.10
CA ALA A 26 -8.48 -6.06 4.52
C ALA A 26 -7.72 -7.28 5.06
N VAL A 27 -7.93 -7.68 6.32
CA VAL A 27 -7.31 -8.89 6.88
C VAL A 27 -8.04 -10.15 6.42
N GLU A 28 -9.37 -10.13 6.49
CA GLU A 28 -10.19 -11.33 6.34
C GLU A 28 -10.56 -11.63 4.89
N GLU A 29 -10.67 -10.63 4.02
CA GLU A 29 -11.25 -10.74 2.67
C GLU A 29 -10.26 -10.42 1.54
N PHE A 30 -9.26 -9.57 1.75
CA PHE A 30 -8.28 -9.28 0.70
C PHE A 30 -7.40 -10.50 0.41
N ARG A 31 -7.20 -10.81 -0.87
CA ARG A 31 -6.39 -11.96 -1.32
C ARG A 31 -5.45 -11.56 -2.46
N VAL A 32 -4.17 -11.86 -2.26
CA VAL A 32 -3.14 -11.67 -3.28
C VAL A 32 -2.99 -12.92 -4.16
N MET A 33 -2.51 -12.70 -5.37
CA MET A 33 -2.09 -13.71 -6.34
C MET A 33 -0.56 -13.69 -6.47
N PRO A 34 0.08 -14.81 -6.92
CA PRO A 34 1.52 -14.85 -7.16
C PRO A 34 2.05 -13.80 -8.15
N THR A 35 1.21 -13.32 -9.04
CA THR A 35 1.52 -12.28 -10.02
C THR A 35 1.36 -10.86 -9.49
N ASP A 36 0.74 -10.68 -8.31
CA ASP A 36 0.52 -9.37 -7.75
C ASP A 36 1.82 -8.75 -7.21
N ILE A 37 1.83 -7.43 -7.18
CA ILE A 37 2.91 -6.63 -6.62
C ILE A 37 2.36 -5.78 -5.48
N ILE A 38 2.95 -5.88 -4.30
CA ILE A 38 2.69 -4.94 -3.20
C ILE A 38 3.85 -3.96 -3.10
N VAL A 39 3.56 -2.67 -3.29
CA VAL A 39 4.46 -1.57 -2.93
C VAL A 39 4.40 -1.40 -1.41
N SER A 40 5.24 -2.17 -0.72
CA SER A 40 5.34 -2.25 0.75
C SER A 40 6.41 -1.29 1.24
N THR A 41 5.98 -0.14 1.74
CA THR A 41 6.87 0.98 2.07
C THR A 41 6.52 1.52 3.44
N PHE A 42 7.47 2.08 4.18
CA PHE A 42 7.10 2.92 5.32
C PHE A 42 6.52 4.25 4.79
N ALA A 43 5.65 4.89 5.56
CA ALA A 43 5.12 6.19 5.15
C ALA A 43 6.26 7.19 4.88
N LYS A 44 6.12 7.98 3.82
CA LYS A 44 7.07 9.05 3.44
C LYS A 44 8.44 8.57 2.94
N THR A 45 8.57 7.30 2.56
CA THR A 45 9.75 6.77 1.84
C THR A 45 9.58 6.79 0.32
N GLY A 46 8.69 7.63 -0.22
CA GLY A 46 8.51 7.80 -1.67
C GLY A 46 7.46 6.88 -2.30
N THR A 47 6.52 6.34 -1.50
CA THR A 47 5.44 5.45 -1.98
C THR A 47 4.73 5.99 -3.21
N THR A 48 4.31 7.27 -3.19
CA THR A 48 3.61 7.94 -4.30
C THR A 48 4.38 7.88 -5.61
N LEU A 49 5.70 8.12 -5.57
CA LEU A 49 6.55 8.05 -6.77
C LEU A 49 6.58 6.63 -7.32
N VAL A 50 6.77 5.64 -6.46
CA VAL A 50 6.87 4.23 -6.90
C VAL A 50 5.56 3.71 -7.47
N ILE A 51 4.43 4.00 -6.83
CA ILE A 51 3.13 3.55 -7.36
C ILE A 51 2.81 4.20 -8.71
N TRP A 52 3.23 5.46 -8.94
CA TRP A 52 3.15 6.10 -10.25
C TRP A 52 4.01 5.39 -11.30
N ILE A 53 5.27 5.09 -10.99
CA ILE A 53 6.15 4.33 -11.89
C ILE A 53 5.53 2.98 -12.24
N CYS A 54 5.02 2.25 -11.24
CA CYS A 54 4.35 0.96 -11.49
C CYS A 54 3.09 1.12 -12.35
N HIS A 55 2.31 2.18 -12.16
CA HIS A 55 1.13 2.43 -13.00
C HIS A 55 1.53 2.69 -14.46
N LEU A 56 2.47 3.61 -14.70
CA LEU A 56 2.95 3.94 -16.05
C LEU A 56 3.57 2.72 -16.77
N LEU A 57 4.34 1.89 -16.06
CA LEU A 57 4.90 0.67 -16.63
C LEU A 57 3.82 -0.34 -17.07
N ARG A 58 2.69 -0.41 -16.35
CA ARG A 58 1.57 -1.31 -16.68
C ARG A 58 0.74 -0.82 -17.86
N THR A 59 0.67 0.49 -18.06
CA THR A 59 -0.09 1.08 -19.17
C THR A 59 0.77 1.37 -20.40
N GLY A 60 2.07 1.07 -20.35
CA GLY A 60 3.00 1.39 -21.44
C GLY A 60 3.25 2.89 -21.60
N GLY A 61 3.04 3.67 -20.54
CA GLY A 61 3.13 5.13 -20.56
C GLY A 61 1.90 5.83 -21.15
N ASN A 62 0.87 5.08 -21.58
CA ASN A 62 -0.41 5.67 -21.94
C ASN A 62 -1.17 5.94 -20.63
N ASP A 63 -1.16 7.19 -20.19
CA ASP A 63 -1.87 7.64 -19.01
C ASP A 63 -3.22 8.24 -19.43
N ASP A 64 -4.14 7.40 -19.93
CA ASP A 64 -5.56 7.78 -19.87
C ASP A 64 -5.92 7.89 -18.39
N LEU A 65 -5.80 9.11 -17.86
CA LEU A 65 -6.04 9.50 -16.47
C LEU A 65 -7.54 9.55 -16.17
N ASP A 66 -8.29 8.56 -16.66
CA ASP A 66 -9.73 8.42 -16.38
C ASP A 66 -9.96 7.79 -15.00
N PHE A 67 -9.34 8.37 -13.99
CA PHE A 67 -9.51 8.04 -12.58
C PHE A 67 -9.30 9.29 -11.72
N GLU A 68 -10.00 9.37 -10.59
CA GLU A 68 -9.97 10.55 -9.73
C GLU A 68 -8.77 10.52 -8.78
N PHE A 69 -8.45 9.33 -8.25
CA PHE A 69 -7.36 9.12 -7.32
C PHE A 69 -6.49 7.95 -7.73
N LEU A 70 -5.18 8.05 -7.48
CA LEU A 70 -4.24 6.96 -7.78
C LEU A 70 -4.57 5.66 -7.03
N TYR A 71 -5.39 5.72 -5.97
CA TYR A 71 -5.91 4.56 -5.27
C TYR A 71 -6.97 3.78 -6.05
N ASP A 72 -7.56 4.37 -7.09
CA ASP A 72 -8.51 3.69 -7.97
C ASP A 72 -7.77 2.63 -8.82
N VAL A 73 -6.54 2.94 -9.24
CA VAL A 73 -5.70 2.10 -10.11
C VAL A 73 -4.53 1.41 -9.38
N VAL A 74 -4.20 1.86 -8.16
CA VAL A 74 -3.28 1.20 -7.22
C VAL A 74 -3.91 1.18 -5.82
N PRO A 75 -4.86 0.26 -5.57
CA PRO A 75 -5.59 0.21 -4.31
C PRO A 75 -4.71 0.08 -3.08
N TRP A 76 -5.16 0.66 -1.97
CA TRP A 76 -4.60 0.42 -0.64
C TRP A 76 -5.58 -0.42 0.18
N PRO A 77 -5.41 -1.76 0.26
CA PRO A 77 -6.43 -2.65 0.81
C PRO A 77 -6.98 -2.25 2.18
N LEU A 78 -6.12 -1.72 3.07
CA LEU A 78 -6.55 -1.26 4.40
C LEU A 78 -7.53 -0.09 4.38
N ALA A 79 -7.53 0.74 3.34
CA ALA A 79 -8.38 1.92 3.20
C ALA A 79 -9.47 1.76 2.13
N SER A 80 -9.41 0.72 1.29
CA SER A 80 -10.29 0.56 0.13
C SER A 80 -11.78 0.51 0.49
N TRP A 81 -12.14 -0.14 1.60
CA TRP A 81 -13.54 -0.22 2.03
C TRP A 81 -14.06 1.06 2.65
N ASP A 82 -13.20 1.84 3.33
CA ASP A 82 -13.57 3.20 3.76
C ASP A 82 -13.84 4.12 2.55
N MET A 83 -13.18 3.84 1.43
CA MET A 83 -13.39 4.53 0.15
C MET A 83 -14.53 3.94 -0.69
N GLY A 84 -15.24 2.92 -0.19
CA GLY A 84 -16.44 2.36 -0.82
C GLY A 84 -16.20 1.34 -1.93
N TYR A 85 -15.00 0.74 -2.05
CA TYR A 85 -14.71 -0.24 -3.10
C TYR A 85 -13.97 -1.49 -2.61
N ASP A 86 -14.04 -2.58 -3.39
CA ASP A 86 -13.38 -3.86 -3.07
C ASP A 86 -12.06 -3.99 -3.82
N PRO A 87 -10.91 -3.98 -3.13
CA PRO A 87 -9.59 -4.05 -3.78
C PRO A 87 -9.36 -5.34 -4.56
N ASN A 88 -10.10 -6.43 -4.29
CA ASN A 88 -9.98 -7.67 -5.06
C ASN A 88 -10.55 -7.53 -6.48
N ILE A 89 -11.58 -6.68 -6.66
CA ILE A 89 -12.26 -6.42 -7.93
C ILE A 89 -11.61 -5.22 -8.62
N ASN A 90 -11.49 -4.09 -7.92
CA ASN A 90 -10.95 -2.86 -8.51
C ASN A 90 -9.48 -3.00 -8.91
N GLY A 91 -8.70 -3.79 -8.15
CA GLY A 91 -7.30 -4.04 -8.45
C GLY A 91 -7.04 -4.84 -9.74
N SER A 92 -8.06 -5.46 -10.35
CA SER A 92 -7.89 -6.34 -11.52
C SER A 92 -7.93 -5.64 -12.88
N GLN A 93 -8.09 -4.32 -12.92
CA GLN A 93 -8.20 -3.56 -14.17
C GLN A 93 -6.90 -3.52 -14.98
N LEU A 94 -5.74 -3.71 -14.34
CA LEU A 94 -4.41 -3.66 -14.95
C LEU A 94 -3.58 -4.88 -14.55
N PHE A 95 -2.72 -5.34 -15.47
CA PHE A 95 -1.81 -6.46 -15.21
C PHE A 95 -0.33 -6.01 -15.21
N PRO A 96 0.48 -6.45 -14.23
CA PRO A 96 0.07 -7.11 -12.98
C PRO A 96 -0.77 -6.20 -12.07
N ARG A 97 -1.54 -6.78 -11.13
CA ARG A 97 -2.20 -5.97 -10.11
C ARG A 97 -1.14 -5.38 -9.18
N VAL A 98 -1.30 -4.10 -8.82
CA VAL A 98 -0.37 -3.40 -7.93
C VAL A 98 -1.17 -2.81 -6.79
N PHE A 99 -0.68 -3.02 -5.57
CA PHE A 99 -1.31 -2.55 -4.35
C PHE A 99 -0.32 -1.75 -3.50
N LYS A 100 -0.82 -0.76 -2.78
CA LYS A 100 -0.05 -0.02 -1.77
C LYS A 100 -0.15 -0.72 -0.42
N SER A 101 0.93 -0.69 0.37
CA SER A 101 0.87 -1.05 1.78
C SER A 101 1.90 -0.30 2.64
N HIS A 102 1.49 0.00 3.88
CA HIS A 102 2.36 0.45 4.97
C HIS A 102 2.47 -0.59 6.11
N LEU A 103 1.95 -1.80 5.90
CA LEU A 103 2.07 -2.89 6.85
C LEU A 103 3.54 -3.21 7.13
N ARG A 104 3.83 -3.60 8.37
CA ARG A 104 5.13 -4.13 8.73
C ARG A 104 5.40 -5.37 7.88
N MET A 105 6.66 -5.59 7.53
CA MET A 105 7.07 -6.75 6.71
C MET A 105 6.63 -8.09 7.33
N ALA A 106 6.58 -8.18 8.67
CA ALA A 106 6.13 -9.39 9.36
C ALA A 106 4.62 -9.67 9.23
N SER A 107 3.82 -8.67 8.84
CA SER A 107 2.37 -8.74 8.75
C SER A 107 1.81 -8.48 7.34
N VAL A 108 2.65 -8.15 6.36
CA VAL A 108 2.19 -7.94 4.97
C VAL A 108 1.69 -9.25 4.36
N TYR A 109 0.72 -9.17 3.45
CA TYR A 109 0.16 -10.31 2.73
C TYR A 109 1.25 -11.15 2.05
N ARG A 110 1.19 -12.47 2.19
CA ARG A 110 2.20 -13.43 1.67
C ARG A 110 1.78 -14.03 0.33
N GLY A 111 2.77 -14.49 -0.43
CA GLY A 111 2.55 -15.24 -1.68
C GLY A 111 2.49 -14.40 -2.95
N CYS A 112 3.00 -13.17 -2.91
CA CYS A 112 3.12 -12.26 -4.06
C CYS A 112 4.52 -11.62 -4.11
N LYS A 113 4.73 -10.68 -5.04
CA LYS A 113 5.99 -9.91 -5.13
C LYS A 113 5.88 -8.61 -4.34
N TYR A 114 7.03 -8.07 -3.93
CA TYR A 114 7.10 -6.80 -3.18
C TYR A 114 8.06 -5.82 -3.84
N ILE A 115 7.69 -4.55 -3.83
CA ILE A 115 8.60 -3.43 -4.06
C ILE A 115 8.70 -2.67 -2.74
N VAL A 116 9.92 -2.55 -2.23
CA VAL A 116 10.21 -1.88 -0.95
C VAL A 116 11.14 -0.72 -1.22
N THR A 117 10.84 0.44 -0.61
CA THR A 117 11.75 1.58 -0.60
C THR A 117 12.28 1.83 0.79
N ILE A 118 13.57 2.11 0.86
CA ILE A 118 14.25 2.53 2.07
C ILE A 118 14.73 3.95 1.83
N ARG A 119 14.46 4.83 2.79
CA ARG A 119 14.90 6.22 2.79
C ARG A 119 15.62 6.49 4.11
N ASP A 120 16.56 7.43 4.09
CA ASP A 120 17.21 7.92 5.30
C ASP A 120 16.16 8.22 6.39
N PRO A 121 16.29 7.65 7.60
CA PRO A 121 15.25 7.75 8.62
C PRO A 121 15.08 9.19 9.14
N GLY A 122 16.16 9.98 9.21
CA GLY A 122 16.09 11.39 9.62
C GLY A 122 15.27 12.23 8.65
N LYS A 123 15.55 12.11 7.35
CA LYS A 123 14.77 12.76 6.28
C LYS A 123 13.32 12.25 6.23
N THR A 124 13.09 10.98 6.54
CA THR A 124 11.76 10.38 6.60
C THR A 124 10.95 10.97 7.76
N ALA A 125 11.55 11.08 8.95
CA ALA A 125 10.92 11.68 10.13
C ALA A 125 10.54 13.15 9.88
N ILE A 126 11.46 13.96 9.31
CA ILE A 126 11.16 15.36 8.95
C ILE A 126 10.01 15.44 7.94
N SER A 127 10.01 14.56 6.93
CA SER A 127 8.94 14.53 5.92
C SER A 127 7.58 14.10 6.50
N PHE A 128 7.59 13.20 7.49
CA PHE A 128 6.39 12.76 8.20
C PHE A 128 5.86 13.86 9.13
N TYR A 129 6.74 14.50 9.90
CA TYR A 129 6.41 15.66 10.73
C TYR A 129 5.76 16.79 9.92
N ASN A 130 6.42 17.24 8.85
CA ASN A 130 5.88 18.31 7.99
C ASN A 130 4.53 17.92 7.37
N PHE A 131 4.32 16.64 7.06
CA PHE A 131 3.04 16.16 6.54
C PHE A 131 1.92 16.24 7.59
N LEU A 132 2.19 15.83 8.83
CA LEU A 132 1.19 15.90 9.92
C LEU A 132 0.84 17.35 10.25
N ILE A 133 1.83 18.22 10.38
CA ILE A 133 1.63 19.67 10.61
C ILE A 133 0.75 20.27 9.51
N ALA A 134 1.03 19.96 8.23
CA ALA A 134 0.23 20.44 7.11
C ALA A 134 -1.21 19.89 7.10
N LYS A 135 -1.47 18.77 7.79
CA LYS A 135 -2.80 18.16 7.93
C LYS A 135 -3.50 18.54 9.23
N GLY A 136 -2.91 19.42 10.05
CA GLY A 136 -3.47 19.81 11.33
C GLY A 136 -3.57 18.66 12.34
N VAL A 137 -2.76 17.60 12.16
CA VAL A 137 -2.67 16.49 13.10
C VAL A 137 -1.59 16.83 14.13
N PRO A 138 -1.92 16.87 15.45
CA PRO A 138 -0.96 17.18 16.51
C PRO A 138 0.26 16.27 16.55
#